data_AF-A0A3N7HC84-F1
#
_entry.id   AF-A0A3N7HC84-F1
#
_cell.length_a   1.000
_cell.length_b   1.000
_cell.length_c   1.000
_cell.angle_alpha   90.00
_cell.angle_beta   90.00
_cell.angle_gamma   90.00
#
_symmetry.space_group_name_H-M   'P 1'
#
loop_
_entity.id
_entity.type
_entity.pdbx_description
1 polymer ?
#
loop_
_entity_poly.entity_id
_entity_poly.type
_entity_poly.pdbx_seq_one_letter_code
_entity_poly.pdbx_strand_id
1 'polypeptide(L)' 'EMADADYGYVGAGPDKITLYRGKEVVKRNVPSANALDELIEIIREDGRWIDPE' A
#
# COMPACT_ATOMS: atom_id res chain seq x y z
N GLU A 1 6.49 -11.18 6.81
CA GLU A 1 5.51 -10.61 7.76
C GLU A 1 5.81 -9.14 7.98
N MET A 2 4.78 -8.28 8.03
CA MET A 2 4.88 -6.80 8.03
C MET A 2 5.22 -6.20 9.40
N ALA A 3 5.97 -6.90 10.25
CA ALA A 3 6.11 -6.49 11.65
C ALA A 3 6.77 -5.10 11.81
N ASP A 4 7.65 -4.73 10.88
CA ASP A 4 8.45 -3.50 10.93
C ASP A 4 8.26 -2.59 9.69
N ALA A 5 7.31 -2.91 8.80
CA ALA A 5 7.12 -2.15 7.57
C ALA A 5 6.25 -0.92 7.82
N ASP A 6 6.71 0.25 7.37
CA ASP A 6 5.93 1.49 7.39
C ASP A 6 4.71 1.46 6.47
N TYR A 7 4.80 0.68 5.39
CA TYR A 7 3.76 0.53 4.38
C TYR A 7 3.76 -0.90 3.87
N GLY A 8 2.60 -1.39 3.45
CA GLY A 8 2.57 -2.66 2.75
C GLY A 8 1.21 -2.98 2.15
N TYR A 9 1.19 -4.09 1.45
CA TYR A 9 0.03 -4.58 0.74
C TYR A 9 -0.13 -6.09 0.99
N VAL A 10 -1.37 -6.53 1.23
CA VAL A 10 -1.70 -7.93 1.52
C VAL A 10 -2.83 -8.38 0.61
N GLY A 11 -2.70 -9.59 0.03
CA GLY A 11 -3.77 -10.20 -0.75
C GLY A 11 -5.04 -10.41 0.08
N ALA A 12 -6.18 -9.91 -0.42
CA ALA A 12 -7.49 -10.02 0.22
C ALA A 12 -8.47 -10.92 -0.55
N GLY A 13 -8.04 -11.48 -1.69
CA GLY A 13 -8.82 -12.34 -2.57
C GLY A 13 -8.29 -12.29 -4.01
N PRO A 14 -8.91 -13.00 -4.97
CA PRO A 14 -8.55 -12.93 -6.38
C PRO A 14 -8.55 -11.48 -6.86
N ASP A 15 -7.41 -11.01 -7.36
CA ASP A 15 -7.19 -9.64 -7.85
C ASP A 15 -7.50 -8.50 -6.86
N LYS A 16 -7.54 -8.81 -5.55
CA LYS A 16 -7.85 -7.83 -4.50
C LYS A 16 -6.73 -7.72 -3.49
N ILE A 17 -6.37 -6.49 -3.18
CA ILE A 17 -5.31 -6.11 -2.26
C ILE A 17 -5.87 -5.19 -1.17
N THR A 18 -5.37 -5.36 0.05
CA THR A 18 -5.54 -4.42 1.17
C THR A 18 -4.22 -3.70 1.41
N LEU A 19 -4.25 -2.38 1.45
CA LEU A 19 -3.09 -1.53 1.71
C LEU A 19 -3.05 -1.11 3.18
N TYR A 20 -1.84 -1.02 3.73
CA TYR A 20 -1.59 -0.70 5.12
C TYR A 20 -0.57 0.43 5.25
N ARG A 21 -0.76 1.24 6.30
CA ARG A 21 0.24 2.16 6.87
C ARG A 21 0.60 1.62 8.26
N GLY A 22 1.78 1.03 8.39
CA GLY A 22 2.16 0.24 9.56
C GLY A 22 1.19 -0.92 9.76
N LYS A 23 0.45 -0.87 10.88
CA LYS A 23 -0.59 -1.88 11.22
C LYS A 23 -2.01 -1.43 10.86
N GLU A 24 -2.19 -0.19 10.39
CA GLU A 24 -3.50 0.36 10.06
C GLU A 24 -3.89 0.02 8.62
N VAL A 25 -5.13 -0.42 8.41
CA VAL A 25 -5.69 -0.62 7.07
C VAL A 25 -6.17 0.72 6.51
N VAL A 26 -5.54 1.17 5.42
CA VAL A 26 -5.88 2.45 4.78
C VAL A 26 -6.79 2.28 3.57
N LYS A 27 -6.63 1.20 2.79
CA LYS A 27 -7.51 0.87 1.65
C LYS A 27 -7.78 -0.63 1.57
N ARG A 28 -9.00 -1.02 1.18
CA ARG A 28 -9.42 -2.42 1.04
C ARG A 28 -9.92 -2.68 -0.38
N ASN A 29 -9.82 -3.92 -0.83
CA ASN A 29 -10.35 -4.37 -2.13
C ASN A 29 -9.79 -3.59 -3.34
N VAL A 30 -8.57 -3.06 -3.21
CA VAL A 30 -7.86 -2.38 -4.29
C VAL A 30 -7.58 -3.42 -5.38
N PRO A 31 -7.88 -3.15 -6.66
CA PRO A 31 -7.46 -4.01 -7.75
C PRO A 31 -5.95 -4.23 -7.69
N SER A 32 -5.50 -5.47 -7.81
CA SER A 32 -4.06 -5.81 -7.79
C SER A 32 -3.24 -4.99 -8.78
N ALA A 33 -3.80 -4.73 -9.97
CA ALA A 33 -3.19 -3.91 -11.01
C ALA A 33 -2.93 -2.44 -10.59
N ASN A 34 -3.70 -1.92 -9.64
CA ASN A 34 -3.60 -0.52 -9.18
C ASN A 34 -2.92 -0.42 -7.81
N ALA A 35 -2.65 -1.54 -7.14
CA ALA A 35 -2.21 -1.55 -5.76
C ALA A 35 -0.87 -0.83 -5.56
N LEU A 36 0.03 -0.88 -6.55
CA LEU A 36 1.31 -0.19 -6.49
C LEU A 36 1.14 1.33 -6.55
N ASP A 37 0.39 1.84 -7.54
CA ASP A 37 0.15 3.27 -7.70
C ASP A 37 -0.53 3.84 -6.46
N GLU A 38 -1.55 3.15 -5.95
CA GLU A 38 -2.28 3.54 -4.74
C GLU A 38 -1.38 3.56 -3.50
N LEU A 39 -0.41 2.63 -3.41
CA LEU A 39 0.57 2.61 -2.34
C LEU A 39 1.55 3.78 -2.45
N ILE A 40 2.03 4.09 -3.67
CA ILE A 40 2.88 5.25 -3.94
C ILE A 40 2.19 6.53 -3.49
N GLU A 41 0.91 6.70 -3.84
CA GLU A 41 0.14 7.87 -3.44
C GLU A 41 0.03 8.00 -1.90
N ILE A 42 -0.20 6.91 -1.17
CA ILE A 42 -0.20 6.93 0.30
C ILE A 42 1.16 7.39 0.86
N ILE A 43 2.26 6.91 0.27
CA ILE A 43 3.61 7.29 0.70
C ILE A 43 3.91 8.77 0.33
N ARG A 44 3.38 9.26 -0.80
CA ARG A 44 3.47 10.67 -1.23
C ARG A 44 2.67 11.60 -0.32
N GLU A 45 1.45 11.21 0.06
CA GLU A 45 0.61 11.96 1.02
C GLU A 45 1.31 12.16 2.36
N ASP A 46 2.12 11.18 2.78
CA ASP A 46 2.94 11.26 3.99
C ASP A 46 4.26 12.04 3.79
N GLY A 47 4.53 12.54 2.58
CA GLY A 47 5.77 13.24 2.24
C GLY A 47 7.02 12.37 2.29
N ARG A 48 6.86 11.04 2.23
CA ARG A 48 7.95 10.06 2.36
C ARG A 48 8.38 9.45 1.02
N TRP A 49 7.66 9.75 -0.05
CA TRP A 49 7.98 9.29 -1.38
C TRP A 49 9.07 10.16 -1.99
N ILE A 50 10.07 9.50 -2.56
CA ILE A 50 11.12 10.15 -3.35
C ILE A 50 10.98 9.58 -4.75
N ASP A 51 10.76 10.44 -5.73
CA ASP A 51 10.65 9.99 -7.12
C ASP A 51 11.97 9.36 -7.57
N PRO A 52 11.92 8.16 -8.18
CA PRO A 52 13.12 7.53 -8.71
C PRO A 52 13.65 8.31 -9.91
N GLU A 53 14.97 8.48 -9.99
CA GLU A 53 15.67 9.08 -11.15
C GLU A 53 15.72 8.14 -12.36
#